data_AF-A0A212CAT6-F1
#
_entry.id   AF-A0A212CAT6-F1
#
_cell.length_a   1.000
_cell.length_b   1.000
_cell.length_c   1.000
_cell.angle_alpha   90.00
_cell.angle_beta   90.00
_cell.angle_gamma   90.00
#
_symmetry.space_group_name_H-M   'P 1'
#
loop_
_entity.id
_entity.type
_entity.pdbx_description
1 polymer ?
#
loop_
_entity_poly.entity_id
_entity_poly.type
_entity_poly.pdbx_seq_one_letter_code
_entity_poly.pdbx_strand_id
1 'polypeptide(L)'
;MIINVLEHGSQQVSDLTLNLNDYIDSEHLVDFHRVYKNSEELRSRIVSGIITPIHEQWEKANLSPHREFPPATAREVDPLRIHPQHPHTSRQPTW
;
A
#
# COMPACT_ATOMS: atom_id res chain seq x y z
N MET A 1 13.51 -9.66 22.01
CA MET A 1 12.14 -9.35 21.57
C MET A 1 12.13 -9.24 20.06
N ILE A 2 11.11 -9.77 19.40
CA ILE A 2 10.92 -9.65 17.95
C ILE A 2 9.64 -8.84 17.74
N ILE A 3 9.74 -7.79 16.92
CA ILE A 3 8.62 -6.96 16.50
C ILE A 3 8.36 -7.28 15.03
N ASN A 4 7.14 -7.70 14.70
CA ASN A 4 6.70 -7.89 13.32
C ASN A 4 5.45 -7.03 13.11
N VAL A 5 5.47 -6.20 12.08
CA VAL A 5 4.34 -5.33 11.74
C VAL A 5 3.88 -5.63 10.33
N LEU A 6 2.59 -5.91 10.18
CA LEU A 6 1.93 -6.13 8.90
C LEU A 6 1.15 -4.86 8.53
N GLU A 7 1.42 -4.31 7.35
CA GLU A 7 0.53 -3.31 6.76
C GLU A 7 -0.62 -4.02 6.03
N HIS A 8 -1.84 -3.89 6.54
CA HIS A 8 -2.99 -4.64 6.02
C HIS A 8 -3.32 -4.32 4.55
N GLY A 9 -3.04 -3.09 4.08
CA GLY A 9 -3.33 -2.65 2.71
C GLY A 9 -2.47 -3.32 1.65
N SER A 10 -1.14 -3.30 1.84
CA SER A 10 -0.19 -3.89 0.88
C SER A 10 0.25 -5.31 1.22
N GLN A 11 -0.13 -5.82 2.40
CA GLN A 11 0.36 -7.07 2.98
C GLN A 11 1.89 -7.12 3.19
N GLN A 12 2.57 -5.97 3.15
CA GLN A 12 4.00 -5.92 3.48
C GLN A 12 4.23 -6.10 4.98
N VAL A 13 5.35 -6.74 5.30
CA VAL A 13 5.78 -7.01 6.66
C VAL A 13 7.12 -6.33 6.91
N SER A 14 7.24 -5.66 8.05
CA SER A 14 8.50 -5.15 8.58
C SER A 14 8.84 -5.89 9.87
N ASP A 15 10.07 -6.39 9.96
CA ASP A 15 10.58 -7.12 11.11
C ASP A 15 11.74 -6.36 11.78
N LEU A 16 11.79 -6.44 13.11
CA LEU A 16 12.88 -5.89 13.91
C LEU A 16 13.14 -6.78 15.12
N THR A 17 14.36 -7.32 15.19
CA THR A 17 14.82 -8.09 16.35
C THR A 17 15.65 -7.20 17.27
N LEU A 18 15.26 -7.15 18.54
CA LEU A 18 15.92 -6.37 19.59
C LEU A 18 16.39 -7.28 20.72
N ASN A 19 17.64 -7.09 21.14
CA ASN A 19 18.14 -7.67 22.37
C ASN A 19 17.74 -6.76 23.55
N LEU A 20 16.98 -7.30 24.51
CA LEU A 20 16.47 -6.49 25.62
C LEU A 20 17.58 -5.99 26.55
N ASN A 21 18.68 -6.74 26.67
CA ASN A 21 19.79 -6.36 27.55
C ASN A 21 20.47 -5.05 27.12
N ASP A 22 20.37 -4.70 25.84
CA ASP A 22 21.02 -3.51 25.28
C ASP A 22 20.19 -2.24 25.50
N TYR A 23 18.88 -2.39 25.78
CA TYR A 23 17.93 -1.29 25.83
C TYR A 23 17.10 -1.18 27.11
N ILE A 24 17.00 -2.26 27.91
CA ILE A 24 16.20 -2.30 29.14
C ILE A 24 17.11 -2.61 30.34
N ASP A 25 17.04 -1.76 31.37
CA ASP A 25 17.68 -1.99 32.66
C ASP A 25 16.72 -2.76 33.57
N SER A 26 17.01 -4.05 33.75
CA SER A 26 16.22 -4.97 34.57
C SER A 26 16.25 -4.65 36.07
N GLU A 27 17.23 -3.88 36.55
CA GLU A 27 17.31 -3.52 37.97
C GLU A 27 16.43 -2.30 38.29
N HIS A 28 16.13 -1.48 37.28
CA HIS A 28 15.42 -0.21 37.44
C HIS A 28 14.04 -0.19 36.75
N LEU A 29 13.38 -1.35 36.63
CA LEU A 29 12.09 -1.48 35.93
C LEU A 29 10.96 -0.57 36.45
N VAL A 30 11.02 -0.17 37.72
CA VAL A 30 10.02 0.72 38.35
C VAL A 30 10.30 2.20 38.12
N ASP A 31 11.51 2.56 37.66
CA ASP A 31 11.93 3.93 37.42
C ASP A 31 11.98 4.20 35.91
N PHE A 32 10.98 4.92 35.41
CA PHE A 32 10.84 5.26 34.00
C PHE A 32 12.07 5.97 33.41
N HIS A 33 12.75 6.79 34.20
CA HIS A 33 13.91 7.54 33.72
C HIS A 33 15.18 6.69 33.65
N ARG A 34 15.20 5.52 34.30
CA ARG A 34 16.37 4.64 34.39
C ARG A 34 16.17 3.29 33.69
N VAL A 35 14.92 2.89 33.44
CA VAL A 35 14.60 1.61 32.78
C VAL A 35 15.10 1.55 31.34
N TYR A 36 15.18 2.68 30.63
CA TYR A 36 15.62 2.71 29.23
C TYR A 36 17.10 3.06 29.11
N LYS A 37 17.88 2.13 28.53
CA LYS A 37 19.24 2.34 28.05
C LYS A 37 19.22 2.68 26.57
N ASN A 38 20.17 3.51 26.11
CA ASN A 38 20.36 3.81 24.69
C ASN A 38 19.06 4.23 23.95
N SER A 39 18.23 5.06 24.60
CA SER A 39 16.87 5.40 24.12
C SER A 39 16.84 6.00 22.72
N GLU A 40 17.82 6.85 22.38
CA GLU A 40 17.92 7.46 21.04
C GLU A 40 18.28 6.43 19.97
N GLU A 41 19.15 5.46 20.27
CA GLU A 41 19.46 4.37 19.35
C GLU A 41 18.24 3.47 19.14
N LEU A 42 17.57 3.08 20.24
CA LEU A 42 16.35 2.30 20.18
C LEU A 42 15.29 3.01 19.32
N ARG A 43 15.10 4.31 19.53
CA ARG A 43 14.19 5.14 18.75
C ARG A 43 14.56 5.13 17.27
N SER A 44 15.82 5.37 16.95
CA SER A 44 16.32 5.37 15.57
C SER A 44 16.09 4.01 14.88
N ARG A 45 16.34 2.90 15.57
CA ARG A 45 16.10 1.55 15.06
C ARG A 45 14.63 1.26 14.82
N ILE A 46 13.75 1.65 15.75
CA ILE A 46 12.30 1.48 15.58
C ILE A 46 11.81 2.34 14.41
N VAL A 47 12.25 3.60 14.33
CA VAL A 47 11.86 4.50 13.23
C VAL A 47 12.31 3.92 11.90
N SER A 48 13.58 3.60 11.74
CA SER A 48 14.13 3.12 10.46
C SER A 48 13.69 1.71 10.09
N GLY A 49 13.58 0.80 11.05
CA GLY A 49 13.24 -0.61 10.81
C GLY A 49 11.75 -0.90 10.70
N ILE A 50 10.88 -0.08 11.32
CA ILE A 50 9.44 -0.33 11.37
C ILE A 50 8.64 0.85 10.81
N ILE A 51 8.85 2.07 11.32
CA ILE A 51 7.95 3.20 11.00
C ILE A 51 8.15 3.69 9.57
N THR A 52 9.39 3.94 9.15
CA THR A 52 9.70 4.48 7.83
C THR A 52 9.23 3.55 6.70
N PRO A 53 9.50 2.23 6.71
CA PRO A 53 9.02 1.32 5.66
C PRO A 53 7.49 1.32 5.51
N ILE A 54 6.76 1.40 6.61
CA ILE A 54 5.29 1.46 6.60
C ILE A 54 4.81 2.81 6.05
N HIS A 55 5.44 3.91 6.46
CA HIS A 55 5.06 5.24 6.03
C HIS A 55 5.31 5.46 4.52
N GLU A 56 6.48 5.08 4.03
CA GLU A 56 6.81 5.15 2.60
C GLU A 56 5.82 4.34 1.75
N GLN A 57 5.36 3.21 2.28
CA GLN A 57 4.39 2.39 1.58
C GLN A 57 3.00 3.04 1.54
N TRP A 58 2.56 3.63 2.65
CA TRP A 58 1.32 4.41 2.68
C TRP A 58 1.36 5.55 1.66
N GLU A 59 2.48 6.28 1.55
CA GLU A 59 2.65 7.31 0.53
C GLU A 59 2.58 6.75 -0.89
N LYS A 60 3.26 5.63 -1.18
CA LYS A 60 3.19 4.96 -2.50
C LYS A 60 1.79 4.47 -2.83
N ALA A 61 1.05 3.95 -1.86
CA ALA A 61 -0.33 3.52 -2.04
C ALA A 61 -1.26 4.70 -2.40
N ASN A 62 -1.08 5.86 -1.75
CA ASN A 62 -1.84 7.07 -2.04
C ASN A 62 -1.44 7.76 -3.36
N LEU A 63 -0.21 7.56 -3.81
CA LEU A 63 0.29 8.09 -5.10
C LEU A 63 0.04 7.16 -6.28
N SER A 64 -0.37 5.90 -6.03
CA SER A 64 -0.83 5.04 -7.11
C SER A 64 -2.05 5.70 -7.76
N PRO A 65 -2.05 5.92 -9.10
CA PRO A 65 -3.20 6.49 -9.74
C PRO A 65 -4.35 5.55 -9.45
N HIS A 66 -5.40 6.10 -8.82
CA HIS A 66 -6.73 5.50 -8.77
C HIS A 66 -6.89 4.71 -10.05
N ARG A 67 -6.93 3.37 -9.96
CA ARG A 67 -7.08 2.46 -11.09
C ARG A 67 -8.10 3.14 -11.98
N GLU A 68 -7.65 3.69 -13.10
CA GLU A 68 -8.56 4.27 -14.08
C GLU A 68 -9.37 3.04 -14.49
N PHE A 69 -10.53 2.87 -13.85
CA PHE A 69 -11.59 2.16 -14.50
C PHE A 69 -11.68 2.86 -15.85
N PRO A 70 -11.50 2.14 -16.97
CA PRO A 70 -11.77 2.74 -18.26
C PRO A 70 -13.14 3.41 -18.10
N PRO A 71 -13.28 4.69 -18.49
CA PRO A 71 -14.45 5.46 -18.15
C PRO A 71 -15.67 4.60 -18.42
N ALA A 72 -16.57 4.50 -17.43
CA ALA A 72 -17.83 3.76 -17.52
C ALA A 72 -18.80 4.45 -18.51
N THR A 73 -18.27 4.92 -19.62
CA THR A 73 -18.89 5.48 -20.81
C THR A 73 -18.18 4.96 -22.06
N ALA A 74 -17.46 3.83 -21.99
CA ALA A 74 -17.51 2.85 -23.07
C ALA A 74 -19.00 2.55 -23.25
N ARG A 75 -19.60 3.30 -24.18
CA ARG A 75 -21.04 3.42 -24.45
C ARG A 75 -21.73 2.15 -24.05
N GLU A 76 -22.75 2.26 -23.20
CA GLU A 76 -23.74 1.20 -22.98
C GLU A 76 -24.08 0.54 -24.32
N VAL A 77 -23.37 -0.55 -24.60
CA VAL A 77 -23.67 -1.43 -25.70
C VAL A 77 -24.80 -2.24 -25.14
N ASP A 78 -25.99 -1.65 -25.22
CA ASP A 78 -27.23 -2.40 -24.99
C ASP A 78 -27.13 -3.65 -25.88
N PRO A 79 -27.13 -4.86 -25.28
CA PRO A 79 -26.92 -6.10 -26.02
C PRO A 79 -28.05 -6.39 -27.03
N LEU A 80 -29.16 -5.63 -26.97
CA LEU A 80 -30.27 -5.67 -27.93
C LEU A 80 -30.22 -4.52 -28.94
N ARG A 81 -29.19 -3.67 -28.91
CA ARG A 81 -29.09 -2.49 -29.78
C ARG A 81 -28.70 -2.93 -31.18
N ILE A 82 -29.70 -3.03 -32.04
CA ILE A 82 -29.50 -3.21 -33.48
C ILE A 82 -28.79 -1.96 -34.00
N HIS A 83 -27.54 -2.12 -34.46
CA HIS A 83 -26.81 -1.03 -35.10
C HIS A 83 -27.60 -0.54 -36.32
N PRO A 84 -27.76 0.78 -36.52
CA PRO A 84 -28.37 1.29 -37.75
C PRO A 84 -27.53 0.80 -38.91
N GLN A 85 -28.10 -0.08 -39.72
CA GLN A 85 -27.50 -0.50 -40.97
C GLN A 85 -27.38 0.75 -41.82
N HIS A 86 -26.16 1.22 -42.05
CA HIS A 86 -25.93 2.15 -43.15
C HIS A 86 -26.51 1.48 -44.40
N PRO A 87 -27.47 2.11 -45.10
CA PRO A 87 -27.86 1.59 -46.39
C PRO A 87 -26.61 1.58 -47.23
N HIS A 88 -26.14 0.38 -47.57
CA HIS A 88 -25.16 0.22 -48.64
C HIS A 88 -25.80 0.92 -49.83
N THR A 89 -25.25 2.07 -50.21
CA THR A 89 -25.52 2.65 -51.52
C THR A 89 -25.02 1.60 -52.50
N SER A 90 -25.95 0.74 -52.88
CA SER A 90 -25.80 -0.33 -53.84
C SER A 90 -25.30 0.32 -55.10
N ARG A 91 -24.01 0.25 -55.32
CA ARG A 91 -23.41 0.43 -56.63
C ARG A 91 -23.99 -0.70 -57.47
N GLN A 92 -25.03 -0.40 -58.24
CA GLN A 92 -25.63 -1.35 -59.17
C GLN A 92 -24.52 -1.90 -60.08
N PRO A 93 -24.39 -3.23 -60.23
CA PRO A 93 -23.58 -3.78 -61.30
C PRO A 93 -24.27 -3.52 -62.63
N THR A 94 -23.49 -3.15 -63.66
CA THR A 94 -23.93 -3.08 -65.04
C THR A 94 -23.73 -4.45 -65.70
N TRP A 95 -24.70 -5.34 -65.56
CA TRP A 95 -24.93 -6.49 -66.42
C TRP A 95 -26.40 -6.89 -66.35
#